data_AF-M2QYA1-F1
#
_entry.id   AF-M2QYA1-F1
#
_cell.length_a   1.000
_cell.length_b   1.000
_cell.length_c   1.000
_cell.angle_alpha   90.00
_cell.angle_beta   90.00
_cell.angle_gamma   90.00
#
_symmetry.space_group_name_H-M   'P 1'
#
loop_
_entity.id
_entity.type
_entity.pdbx_description
1 polymer ?
#
loop_
_entity_poly.entity_id
_entity_poly.type
_entity_poly.pdbx_seq_one_letter_code
_entity_poly.pdbx_strand_id
1 'polypeptide(L)'
;MPLHPESPIDVLATSRAVLETAKEVSDAVSVVPLLGIVLGAFANLLKAVKDVQGADSRAKRLRQRAVEFRGYIERTVLEHQDAVNTDICTQLSALYETLHDIRKAIENMQKRRFITRLIRKSSISDMLDEHLETLESAWRSFMDGRRRWNGVTLPTLPEEYYNILRQVLAHLTGKQQPSQLGISLKTWKTWRVEKYYYKLPRINLGDFGYYQPGSASDDDDAAVFVRLGNLSELLPSSVSATIIWEYSPPSGTQAHSDSIERYLTCKLPRSRKTHITHGRESSKSLKQECVDYWWDNIFDIASTYGRAVHELILVRDIYEWATAEAVGSCNTHHWCGPSTHMRPDIEKPCLEYKDVPDPGPIDVYFHFNIPQESLPRESREPWGYWSLEPEPSPGPWPKISMPGLSLDQDSLLRCEQLTRLEADLFSHLRDMQEQERCAGDSGVRFAEMGDC
;
A
#
# COMPACT_ATOMS: atom_id res chain seq x y z
N MET A 1 -45.22 29.64 13.12
CA MET A 1 -44.37 29.21 11.99
C MET A 1 -45.03 27.99 11.36
N PRO A 2 -45.46 28.04 10.09
CA PRO A 2 -46.02 26.87 9.43
C PRO A 2 -44.90 25.90 9.03
N LEU A 3 -45.07 24.62 9.37
CA LEU A 3 -44.25 23.52 8.88
C LEU A 3 -44.44 23.45 7.37
N HIS A 4 -43.37 23.69 6.62
CA HIS A 4 -43.36 23.46 5.18
C HIS A 4 -43.62 21.97 4.92
N PRO A 5 -44.65 21.60 4.15
CA PRO A 5 -44.82 20.21 3.74
C PRO A 5 -43.63 19.84 2.85
N GLU A 6 -42.90 18.78 3.24
CA GLU A 6 -41.81 18.22 2.44
C GLU A 6 -42.32 17.95 1.02
N SER A 7 -41.55 18.44 0.04
CA SER A 7 -41.91 18.35 -1.37
C SER A 7 -41.98 16.88 -1.79
N PRO A 8 -43.06 16.40 -2.43
CA PRO A 8 -43.17 15.02 -2.92
C PRO A 8 -42.06 14.64 -3.91
N ILE A 9 -41.33 15.62 -4.46
CA ILE A 9 -40.17 15.44 -5.34
C ILE A 9 -38.98 14.83 -4.57
N ASP A 10 -38.80 15.18 -3.29
CA ASP A 10 -37.68 14.66 -2.48
C ASP A 10 -37.86 13.18 -2.13
N VAL A 11 -39.11 12.74 -1.95
CA VAL A 11 -39.44 11.33 -1.68
C VAL A 11 -39.14 10.45 -2.89
N LEU A 12 -39.47 10.94 -4.11
CA LEU A 12 -39.21 10.21 -5.34
C LEU A 12 -37.71 10.14 -5.67
N ALA A 13 -36.98 11.25 -5.53
CA ALA A 13 -35.53 11.28 -5.71
C ALA A 13 -34.81 10.32 -4.73
N THR A 14 -35.24 10.32 -3.46
CA THR A 14 -34.71 9.40 -2.44
C THR A 14 -35.03 7.93 -2.77
N SER A 15 -36.26 7.64 -3.22
CA SER A 15 -36.66 6.27 -3.57
C SER A 15 -35.92 5.72 -4.79
N ARG A 16 -35.62 6.58 -5.78
CA ARG A 16 -34.82 6.21 -6.95
C ARG A 16 -33.37 5.92 -6.57
N ALA A 17 -32.75 6.79 -5.77
CA ALA A 17 -31.39 6.57 -5.29
C ALA A 17 -31.27 5.24 -4.52
N VAL A 18 -32.24 4.93 -3.64
CA VAL A 18 -32.30 3.67 -2.90
C VAL A 18 -32.48 2.45 -3.82
N LEU A 19 -33.29 2.57 -4.87
CA LEU A 19 -33.51 1.48 -5.84
C LEU A 19 -32.30 1.25 -6.75
N GLU A 20 -31.58 2.30 -7.14
CA GLU A 20 -30.33 2.20 -7.89
C GLU A 20 -29.24 1.53 -7.03
N THR A 21 -29.11 1.92 -5.75
CA THR A 21 -28.19 1.21 -4.83
C THR A 21 -28.61 -0.24 -4.61
N ALA A 22 -29.91 -0.51 -4.50
CA ALA A 22 -30.40 -1.88 -4.31
C ALA A 22 -30.14 -2.76 -5.54
N LYS A 23 -30.18 -2.20 -6.75
CA LYS A 23 -29.87 -2.90 -8.00
C LYS A 23 -28.37 -3.19 -8.12
N GLU A 24 -27.51 -2.20 -7.88
CA GLU A 24 -26.05 -2.39 -7.89
C GLU A 24 -25.60 -3.39 -6.83
N VAL A 25 -26.20 -3.33 -5.64
CA VAL A 25 -26.01 -4.35 -4.60
C VAL A 25 -26.52 -5.71 -5.07
N SER A 26 -27.67 -5.80 -5.75
CA SER A 26 -28.21 -7.07 -6.24
C SER A 26 -27.28 -7.77 -7.24
N ASP A 27 -26.68 -7.00 -8.16
CA ASP A 27 -25.76 -7.54 -9.17
C ASP A 27 -24.42 -7.97 -8.51
N ALA A 28 -23.91 -7.20 -7.54
CA ALA A 28 -22.71 -7.55 -6.78
C ALA A 28 -22.90 -8.74 -5.81
N VAL A 29 -24.11 -8.89 -5.26
CA VAL A 29 -24.49 -10.00 -4.36
C VAL A 29 -24.52 -11.34 -5.08
N SER A 30 -24.67 -11.33 -6.42
CA SER A 30 -24.52 -12.54 -7.24
C SER A 30 -23.09 -13.05 -7.29
N VAL A 31 -22.09 -12.17 -7.17
CA VAL A 31 -20.67 -12.50 -7.41
C VAL A 31 -19.94 -12.79 -6.11
N VAL A 32 -20.27 -12.08 -5.03
CA VAL A 32 -19.55 -12.19 -3.75
C VAL A 32 -20.42 -12.82 -2.66
N PRO A 33 -20.17 -14.09 -2.28
CA PRO A 33 -20.89 -14.75 -1.20
C PRO A 33 -20.83 -13.90 0.08
N LEU A 34 -21.95 -13.84 0.81
CA LEU A 34 -22.10 -13.14 2.11
C LEU A 34 -22.11 -11.60 2.06
N LEU A 35 -21.70 -10.93 0.98
CA LEU A 35 -21.71 -9.45 0.92
C LEU A 35 -23.12 -8.90 1.19
N GLY A 36 -24.14 -9.44 0.54
CA GLY A 36 -25.54 -8.99 0.71
C GLY A 36 -26.04 -9.18 2.13
N ILE A 37 -25.59 -10.25 2.80
CA ILE A 37 -25.94 -10.54 4.19
C ILE A 37 -25.30 -9.50 5.12
N VAL A 38 -24.03 -9.16 4.90
CA VAL A 38 -23.31 -8.13 5.67
C VAL A 38 -23.95 -6.74 5.45
N LEU A 39 -24.22 -6.34 4.21
CA LEU A 39 -24.88 -5.07 3.90
C LEU A 39 -26.29 -5.00 4.54
N GLY A 40 -27.02 -6.12 4.50
CA GLY A 40 -28.29 -6.26 5.22
C GLY A 40 -28.13 -6.12 6.74
N ALA A 41 -27.08 -6.68 7.33
CA ALA A 41 -26.78 -6.53 8.75
C ALA A 41 -26.47 -5.06 9.13
N PHE A 42 -25.71 -4.34 8.31
CA PHE A 42 -25.52 -2.89 8.49
C PHE A 42 -26.84 -2.12 8.43
N ALA A 43 -27.70 -2.38 7.43
CA ALA A 43 -29.00 -1.72 7.33
C ALA A 43 -29.87 -1.96 8.58
N ASN A 44 -29.88 -3.19 9.09
CA ASN A 44 -30.58 -3.55 10.30
C ASN A 44 -30.00 -2.88 11.55
N LEU A 45 -28.67 -2.79 11.67
CA LEU A 45 -28.00 -2.07 12.74
C LEU A 45 -28.35 -0.57 12.71
N LEU A 46 -28.28 0.07 11.53
CA LEU A 46 -28.61 1.48 11.35
C LEU A 46 -30.07 1.78 11.75
N LYS A 47 -30.99 0.86 11.44
CA LYS A 47 -32.39 0.95 11.89
C LYS A 47 -32.50 0.84 13.41
N ALA A 48 -31.87 -0.17 14.03
CA ALA A 48 -31.88 -0.33 15.47
C ALA A 48 -31.30 0.89 16.20
N VAL A 49 -30.20 1.47 15.72
CA VAL A 49 -29.58 2.68 16.29
C VAL A 49 -30.49 3.90 16.14
N LYS A 50 -31.20 4.05 15.02
CA LYS A 50 -32.15 5.16 14.79
C LYS A 50 -33.26 5.21 15.83
N ASP A 51 -33.69 4.05 16.33
CA ASP A 51 -34.79 3.93 17.29
C ASP A 51 -34.35 4.17 18.75
N VAL A 52 -33.04 4.39 19.01
CA VAL A 52 -32.51 4.71 20.35
C VAL A 52 -32.74 6.19 20.70
N GLN A 53 -33.78 6.48 21.48
CA GLN A 53 -34.05 7.85 21.96
C GLN A 53 -33.04 8.30 23.04
N GLY A 54 -32.72 9.60 23.18
CA GLY A 54 -32.09 10.14 24.41
C GLY A 54 -30.60 9.83 24.63
N ALA A 55 -29.89 9.37 23.61
CA ALA A 55 -28.43 9.21 23.56
C ALA A 55 -27.88 9.74 22.23
N ASP A 56 -28.41 10.89 21.81
CA ASP A 56 -28.43 11.32 20.41
C ASP A 56 -27.04 11.51 19.80
N SER A 57 -26.06 12.03 20.55
CA SER A 57 -24.71 12.24 20.02
C SER A 57 -23.95 10.92 19.77
N ARG A 58 -24.03 9.98 20.72
CA ARG A 58 -23.35 8.67 20.62
C ARG A 58 -24.02 7.76 19.60
N ALA A 59 -25.35 7.67 19.63
CA ALA A 59 -26.11 6.95 18.62
C ALA A 59 -25.86 7.51 17.21
N LYS A 60 -25.78 8.85 17.06
CA LYS A 60 -25.41 9.49 15.79
C LYS A 60 -23.99 9.12 15.36
N ARG A 61 -23.01 9.09 16.27
CA ARG A 61 -21.63 8.68 15.97
C ARG A 61 -21.54 7.22 15.53
N LEU A 62 -22.18 6.31 16.24
CA LEU A 62 -22.23 4.88 15.87
C LEU A 62 -22.90 4.70 14.50
N ARG A 63 -24.01 5.39 14.26
CA ARG A 63 -24.70 5.39 12.97
C ARG A 63 -23.79 5.89 11.85
N GLN A 64 -23.12 7.02 12.05
CA GLN A 64 -22.22 7.61 11.06
C GLN A 64 -21.08 6.65 10.71
N ARG A 65 -20.43 6.05 11.72
CA ARG A 65 -19.37 5.06 11.51
C ARG A 65 -19.86 3.82 10.78
N ALA A 66 -21.04 3.31 11.12
CA ALA A 66 -21.63 2.19 10.40
C ALA A 66 -21.94 2.50 8.93
N VAL A 67 -22.35 3.72 8.59
CA VAL A 67 -22.53 4.16 7.19
C VAL A 67 -21.20 4.23 6.45
N GLU A 68 -20.18 4.86 7.05
CA GLU A 68 -18.83 4.96 6.46
C GLU A 68 -18.25 3.56 6.21
N PHE A 69 -18.36 2.67 7.18
CA PHE A 69 -17.81 1.32 7.07
C PHE A 69 -18.56 0.48 6.03
N ARG A 70 -19.89 0.57 5.97
CA ARG A 70 -20.69 -0.04 4.91
C ARG A 70 -20.22 0.41 3.52
N GLY A 71 -20.13 1.72 3.30
CA GLY A 71 -19.73 2.28 2.00
C GLY A 71 -18.26 1.99 1.65
N TYR A 72 -17.41 1.75 2.64
CA TYR A 72 -16.05 1.26 2.42
C TYR A 72 -16.03 -0.18 1.93
N ILE A 73 -16.79 -1.09 2.58
CA ILE A 73 -16.85 -2.51 2.18
C ILE A 73 -17.44 -2.64 0.78
N GLU A 74 -18.53 -1.93 0.51
CA GLU A 74 -19.22 -1.96 -0.78
C GLU A 74 -18.26 -1.58 -1.93
N ARG A 75 -17.58 -0.43 -1.82
CA ARG A 75 -16.56 -0.02 -2.80
C ARG A 75 -15.40 -1.01 -2.89
N THR A 76 -14.85 -1.42 -1.75
CA THR A 76 -13.69 -2.32 -1.72
C THR A 76 -13.96 -3.64 -2.44
N VAL A 77 -15.13 -4.24 -2.19
CA VAL A 77 -15.51 -5.52 -2.78
C VAL A 77 -15.88 -5.36 -4.25
N LEU A 78 -16.53 -4.26 -4.64
CA LEU A 78 -16.83 -3.95 -6.04
C LEU A 78 -15.58 -3.71 -6.88
N GLU A 79 -14.57 -3.05 -6.32
CA GLU A 79 -13.28 -2.79 -6.97
C GLU A 79 -12.44 -4.07 -7.16
N HIS A 80 -12.67 -5.12 -6.37
CA HIS A 80 -11.82 -6.32 -6.32
C HIS A 80 -12.66 -7.61 -6.40
N GLN A 81 -13.65 -7.65 -7.30
CA GLN A 81 -14.56 -8.80 -7.44
C GLN A 81 -13.81 -10.12 -7.72
N ASP A 82 -12.73 -10.04 -8.49
CA ASP A 82 -11.93 -11.21 -8.87
C ASP A 82 -11.04 -11.73 -7.73
N ALA A 83 -10.79 -10.89 -6.70
CA ALA A 83 -9.95 -11.23 -5.55
C ALA A 83 -10.74 -11.89 -4.40
N VAL A 84 -12.01 -12.23 -4.61
CA VAL A 84 -12.88 -12.85 -3.60
C VAL A 84 -12.41 -14.27 -3.30
N ASN A 85 -11.65 -14.39 -2.23
CA ASN A 85 -11.13 -15.66 -1.71
C ASN A 85 -11.84 -16.07 -0.39
N THR A 86 -11.50 -17.26 0.09
CA THR A 86 -12.02 -17.82 1.34
C THR A 86 -11.73 -16.93 2.57
N ASP A 87 -10.65 -16.16 2.55
CA ASP A 87 -10.29 -15.25 3.64
C ASP A 87 -11.25 -14.05 3.68
N ILE A 88 -11.68 -13.52 2.53
CA ILE A 88 -12.72 -12.47 2.45
C ILE A 88 -14.02 -12.98 3.06
N CYS A 89 -14.45 -14.18 2.66
CA CYS A 89 -15.66 -14.79 3.17
C CYS A 89 -15.60 -15.00 4.69
N THR A 90 -14.44 -15.42 5.21
CA THR A 90 -14.23 -15.58 6.66
C THR A 90 -14.34 -14.24 7.40
N GLN A 91 -13.75 -13.18 6.85
CA GLN A 91 -13.82 -11.85 7.45
C GLN A 91 -15.21 -11.23 7.36
N LEU A 92 -15.90 -11.39 6.23
CA LEU A 92 -17.29 -10.97 6.06
C LEU A 92 -18.22 -11.72 7.02
N SER A 93 -17.98 -13.01 7.26
CA SER A 93 -18.71 -13.79 8.26
C SER A 93 -18.48 -13.29 9.68
N ALA A 94 -17.23 -13.06 10.08
CA ALA A 94 -16.90 -12.53 11.40
C ALA A 94 -17.48 -11.11 11.61
N LEU A 95 -17.46 -10.29 10.56
CA LEU A 95 -18.09 -8.98 10.56
C LEU A 95 -19.61 -9.08 10.70
N TYR A 96 -20.25 -9.98 9.97
CA TYR A 96 -21.69 -10.23 10.08
C TYR A 96 -22.08 -10.59 11.51
N GLU A 97 -21.37 -11.52 12.15
CA GLU A 97 -21.61 -11.92 13.54
C GLU A 97 -21.49 -10.72 14.48
N THR A 98 -20.43 -9.91 14.33
CA THR A 98 -20.22 -8.70 15.12
C THR A 98 -21.38 -7.70 14.98
N LEU A 99 -21.82 -7.43 13.74
CA LEU A 99 -22.94 -6.52 13.47
C LEU A 99 -24.26 -7.06 14.04
N HIS A 100 -24.46 -8.37 13.94
CA HIS A 100 -25.64 -9.05 14.48
C HIS A 100 -25.70 -8.92 16.01
N ASP A 101 -24.57 -9.13 16.68
CA ASP A 101 -24.47 -9.04 18.15
C ASP A 101 -24.68 -7.61 18.65
N ILE A 102 -24.06 -6.61 18.01
CA ILE A 102 -24.29 -5.19 18.32
C ILE A 102 -25.77 -4.84 18.16
N ARG A 103 -26.39 -5.24 17.05
CA ARG A 103 -27.82 -4.99 16.81
C ARG A 103 -28.68 -5.62 17.91
N LYS A 104 -28.46 -6.90 18.21
CA LYS A 104 -29.22 -7.65 19.22
C LYS A 104 -29.08 -7.02 20.60
N ALA A 105 -27.89 -6.54 20.96
CA ALA A 105 -27.65 -5.82 22.21
C ALA A 105 -28.46 -4.51 22.28
N ILE A 106 -28.47 -3.72 21.19
CA ILE A 106 -29.25 -2.48 21.09
C ILE A 106 -30.77 -2.74 21.18
N GLU A 107 -31.28 -3.75 20.47
CA GLU A 107 -32.71 -4.13 20.55
C GLU A 107 -33.09 -4.60 21.97
N ASN A 108 -32.23 -5.37 22.63
CA ASN A 108 -32.43 -5.80 24.01
C ASN A 108 -32.44 -4.61 24.97
N MET A 109 -31.58 -3.62 24.76
CA MET A 109 -31.62 -2.37 25.53
C MET A 109 -32.95 -1.65 25.36
N GLN A 110 -33.44 -1.51 24.13
CA GLN A 110 -34.72 -0.84 23.86
C GLN A 110 -35.89 -1.52 24.58
N LYS A 111 -35.94 -2.85 24.55
CA LYS A 111 -36.96 -3.64 25.26
C LYS A 111 -36.89 -3.44 26.78
N ARG A 112 -35.68 -3.44 27.36
CA ARG A 112 -35.46 -3.25 28.82
C ARG A 112 -35.77 -1.83 29.29
N ARG A 113 -35.65 -0.84 28.41
CA ARG A 113 -35.92 0.56 28.70
C ARG A 113 -37.38 0.83 29.07
N PHE A 114 -38.29 -0.01 28.57
CA PHE A 114 -39.69 0.04 28.94
C PHE A 114 -39.92 -0.30 30.42
N ILE A 115 -39.02 -1.10 31.02
CA ILE A 115 -39.16 -1.66 32.37
C ILE A 115 -38.43 -0.80 33.43
N THR A 116 -37.46 0.04 33.06
CA THR A 116 -36.48 0.63 34.02
C THR A 116 -36.25 2.14 33.90
N ARG A 117 -37.24 2.92 33.43
CA ARG A 117 -37.17 4.35 33.05
C ARG A 117 -36.45 5.34 34.00
N LEU A 118 -36.08 4.99 35.23
CA LEU A 118 -35.54 5.93 36.22
C LEU A 118 -34.06 5.80 36.59
N ILE A 119 -33.33 4.71 36.27
CA ILE A 119 -31.99 4.50 36.89
C ILE A 119 -30.78 4.52 35.92
N ARG A 120 -30.91 4.43 34.59
CA ARG A 120 -29.70 4.21 33.75
C ARG A 120 -29.65 5.02 32.46
N LYS A 121 -29.29 6.31 32.57
CA LYS A 121 -28.76 7.07 31.43
C LYS A 121 -27.27 6.79 31.17
N SER A 122 -26.45 6.53 32.19
CA SER A 122 -25.02 6.22 31.97
C SER A 122 -24.82 4.86 31.29
N SER A 123 -25.55 3.83 31.71
CA SER A 123 -25.37 2.47 31.17
C SER A 123 -25.68 2.32 29.66
N ILE A 124 -26.53 3.17 29.08
CA ILE A 124 -26.79 3.14 27.62
C ILE A 124 -25.63 3.80 26.87
N SER A 125 -25.11 4.89 27.42
CA SER A 125 -23.97 5.60 26.88
C SER A 125 -22.73 4.70 26.82
N ASP A 126 -22.39 4.07 27.95
CA ASP A 126 -21.21 3.21 28.05
C ASP A 126 -21.30 2.03 27.09
N MET A 127 -22.48 1.44 26.92
CA MET A 127 -22.70 0.34 25.97
C MET A 127 -22.62 0.77 24.51
N LEU A 128 -23.09 1.98 24.18
CA LEU A 128 -22.95 2.53 22.82
C LEU A 128 -21.47 2.80 22.48
N ASP A 129 -20.68 3.27 23.45
CA ASP A 129 -19.24 3.46 23.30
C ASP A 129 -18.52 2.10 23.13
N GLU A 130 -18.87 1.09 23.91
CA GLU A 130 -18.36 -0.29 23.76
C GLU A 130 -18.68 -0.88 22.37
N HIS A 131 -19.91 -0.69 21.88
CA HIS A 131 -20.29 -1.15 20.54
C HIS A 131 -19.60 -0.37 19.43
N LEU A 132 -19.30 0.92 19.63
CA LEU A 132 -18.51 1.71 18.71
C LEU A 132 -17.07 1.18 18.63
N GLU A 133 -16.44 0.89 19.75
CA GLU A 133 -15.10 0.29 19.80
C GLU A 133 -15.09 -1.10 19.15
N THR A 134 -16.12 -1.91 19.41
CA THR A 134 -16.28 -3.23 18.78
C THR A 134 -16.41 -3.10 17.26
N LEU A 135 -17.20 -2.15 16.76
CA LEU A 135 -17.34 -1.89 15.32
C LEU A 135 -16.03 -1.40 14.70
N GLU A 136 -15.30 -0.50 15.36
CA GLU A 136 -14.00 -0.03 14.90
C GLU A 136 -12.95 -1.15 14.89
N SER A 137 -12.99 -2.05 15.87
CA SER A 137 -12.12 -3.23 15.92
C SER A 137 -12.40 -4.18 14.75
N ALA A 138 -13.68 -4.48 14.48
CA ALA A 138 -14.08 -5.28 13.33
C ALA A 138 -13.67 -4.61 12.00
N TRP A 139 -13.77 -3.29 11.91
CA TRP A 139 -13.26 -2.53 10.76
C TRP A 139 -11.76 -2.74 10.58
N ARG A 140 -10.94 -2.52 11.60
CA ARG A 140 -9.49 -2.74 11.52
C ARG A 140 -9.16 -4.18 11.12
N SER A 141 -9.85 -5.16 11.69
CA SER A 141 -9.67 -6.58 11.35
C SER A 141 -9.96 -6.87 9.87
N PHE A 142 -11.05 -6.31 9.33
CA PHE A 142 -11.38 -6.40 7.91
C PHE A 142 -10.33 -5.70 7.03
N MET A 143 -9.82 -4.53 7.44
CA MET A 143 -8.73 -3.83 6.72
C MET A 143 -7.44 -4.65 6.70
N ASP A 144 -7.04 -5.23 7.82
CA ASP A 144 -5.83 -6.05 7.93
C ASP A 144 -5.93 -7.34 7.14
N GLY A 145 -7.14 -7.86 7.03
CA GLY A 145 -7.47 -8.93 6.12
C GLY A 145 -7.30 -8.55 4.65
N ARG A 146 -7.78 -7.37 4.24
CA ARG A 146 -7.55 -6.82 2.89
C ARG A 146 -6.07 -6.68 2.55
N ARG A 147 -5.25 -6.27 3.51
CA ARG A 147 -3.79 -6.15 3.30
C ARG A 147 -3.14 -7.47 2.89
N ARG A 148 -3.73 -8.62 3.24
CA ARG A 148 -3.27 -9.93 2.79
C ARG A 148 -3.71 -10.28 1.36
N TRP A 149 -4.75 -9.63 0.84
CA TRP A 149 -5.33 -9.93 -0.48
C TRP A 149 -4.47 -9.43 -1.64
N ASN A 150 -3.81 -8.28 -1.50
CA ASN A 150 -3.09 -7.66 -2.63
C ASN A 150 -1.71 -8.27 -2.90
N GLY A 151 -1.30 -9.35 -2.22
CA GLY A 151 0.06 -9.93 -2.32
C GLY A 151 1.19 -9.01 -1.84
N VAL A 152 0.93 -7.72 -1.70
CA VAL A 152 1.76 -6.71 -1.08
C VAL A 152 1.44 -6.72 0.40
N THR A 153 2.11 -7.59 1.15
CA THR A 153 2.29 -7.35 2.59
C THR A 153 2.98 -6.00 2.72
N LEU A 154 2.23 -4.94 3.03
CA LEU A 154 2.83 -3.78 3.68
C LEU A 154 3.59 -4.34 4.88
N PRO A 155 4.88 -4.03 5.06
CA PRO A 155 5.62 -4.53 6.19
C PRO A 155 4.83 -4.15 7.45
N THR A 156 4.38 -5.15 8.22
CA THR A 156 3.83 -4.89 9.55
C THR A 156 4.87 -4.05 10.27
N LEU A 157 4.51 -2.82 10.64
CA LEU A 157 5.44 -1.94 11.32
C LEU A 157 5.96 -2.68 12.56
N PRO A 158 7.28 -2.76 12.77
CA PRO A 158 7.85 -3.46 13.91
C PRO A 158 7.24 -2.93 15.22
N GLU A 159 7.06 -3.76 16.26
CA GLU A 159 6.51 -3.28 17.56
C GLU A 159 7.35 -2.13 18.14
N GLU A 160 8.64 -2.10 17.80
CA GLU A 160 9.59 -1.01 18.07
C GLU A 160 9.07 0.34 17.56
N TYR A 161 8.42 0.37 16.40
CA TYR A 161 7.78 1.56 15.84
C TYR A 161 6.72 2.13 16.79
N TYR A 162 5.80 1.27 17.24
CA TYR A 162 4.72 1.66 18.14
C TYR A 162 5.25 2.05 19.51
N ASN A 163 6.31 1.41 19.99
CA ASN A 163 6.98 1.80 21.23
C ASN A 163 7.58 3.20 21.14
N ILE A 164 8.18 3.59 20.02
CA ILE A 164 8.64 4.96 19.80
C ILE A 164 7.47 5.94 19.77
N LEU A 165 6.37 5.62 19.05
CA LEU A 165 5.18 6.48 19.06
C LEU A 165 4.68 6.69 20.50
N ARG A 166 4.60 5.62 21.31
CA ARG A 166 4.19 5.70 22.71
C ARG A 166 5.14 6.56 23.53
N GLN A 167 6.46 6.44 23.34
CA GLN A 167 7.46 7.24 24.05
C GLN A 167 7.40 8.72 23.68
N VAL A 168 7.29 9.05 22.38
CA VAL A 168 7.17 10.45 21.96
C VAL A 168 5.83 11.04 22.41
N LEU A 169 4.73 10.29 22.34
CA LEU A 169 3.45 10.74 22.88
C LEU A 169 3.50 10.91 24.42
N ALA A 170 4.22 10.05 25.14
CA ALA A 170 4.44 10.22 26.57
C ALA A 170 5.24 11.50 26.88
N HIS A 171 6.26 11.81 26.06
CA HIS A 171 7.00 13.05 26.17
C HIS A 171 6.14 14.29 25.88
N LEU A 172 5.43 14.31 24.76
CA LEU A 172 4.54 15.41 24.35
C LEU A 172 3.41 15.66 25.37
N THR A 173 2.99 14.62 26.10
CA THR A 173 1.99 14.74 27.17
C THR A 173 2.60 15.13 28.53
N GLY A 174 3.89 15.45 28.58
CA GLY A 174 4.60 15.87 29.80
C GLY A 174 4.84 14.73 30.80
N LYS A 175 4.65 13.47 30.40
CA LYS A 175 4.83 12.30 31.28
C LYS A 175 6.28 11.84 31.36
N GLN A 176 7.16 12.33 30.49
CA GLN A 176 8.56 11.89 30.42
C GLN A 176 9.48 13.06 30.05
N GLN A 177 10.66 13.13 30.66
CA GLN A 177 11.64 14.18 30.34
C GLN A 177 12.35 13.93 29.00
N PRO A 178 12.74 14.99 28.25
CA PRO A 178 13.41 14.88 26.95
C PRO A 178 14.65 13.98 26.97
N SER A 179 15.46 14.10 28.04
CA SER A 179 16.70 13.35 28.23
C SER A 179 16.52 11.83 28.34
N GLN A 180 15.28 11.36 28.55
CA GLN A 180 14.97 9.94 28.68
C GLN A 180 14.46 9.29 27.39
N LEU A 181 14.22 10.07 26.32
CA LEU A 181 13.67 9.54 25.08
C LEU A 181 14.60 8.52 24.41
N GLY A 182 15.92 8.57 24.66
CA GLY A 182 16.90 7.57 24.15
C GLY A 182 16.94 7.39 22.61
N ILE A 183 16.06 8.07 21.88
CA ILE A 183 15.83 7.94 20.45
C ILE A 183 16.43 9.19 19.82
N SER A 184 17.62 9.01 19.23
CA SER A 184 18.21 10.06 18.41
C SER A 184 17.49 10.16 17.06
N LEU A 185 17.51 11.34 16.42
CA LEU A 185 17.01 11.52 15.06
C LEU A 185 17.64 10.51 14.09
N LYS A 186 18.91 10.17 14.30
CA LYS A 186 19.64 9.14 13.54
C LYS A 186 19.04 7.74 13.74
N THR A 187 18.68 7.38 14.97
CA THR A 187 17.99 6.11 15.27
C THR A 187 16.63 6.07 14.57
N TRP A 188 15.91 7.18 14.57
CA TRP A 188 14.63 7.27 13.89
C TRP A 188 14.75 7.10 12.37
N LYS A 189 15.69 7.81 11.71
CA LYS A 189 15.96 7.69 10.26
C LYS A 189 16.27 6.27 9.81
N THR A 190 16.98 5.51 10.64
CA THR A 190 17.38 4.13 10.33
C THR A 190 16.25 3.12 10.52
N TRP A 191 15.25 3.43 11.35
CA TRP A 191 14.17 2.50 11.72
C TRP A 191 12.87 2.78 10.99
N ARG A 192 12.65 4.03 10.60
CA ARG A 192 11.34 4.53 10.16
C ARG A 192 11.39 5.05 8.77
N VAL A 193 11.30 4.11 7.83
CA VAL A 193 10.77 4.49 6.54
C VAL A 193 9.82 3.40 6.11
N GLU A 194 8.54 3.73 6.08
CA GLU A 194 7.56 2.87 5.44
C GLU A 194 8.00 2.68 3.99
N LYS A 195 8.36 1.44 3.69
CA LYS A 195 8.75 1.03 2.34
C LYS A 195 7.47 0.90 1.56
N TYR A 196 7.07 1.97 0.90
CA TYR A 196 5.94 1.92 0.01
C TYR A 196 6.38 1.37 -1.33
N TYR A 197 5.61 0.40 -1.80
CA TYR A 197 5.78 -0.19 -3.10
C TYR A 197 4.80 0.44 -4.07
N TYR A 198 5.34 1.03 -5.13
CA TYR A 198 4.53 1.72 -6.11
C TYR A 198 4.84 1.24 -7.51
N LYS A 199 3.78 1.11 -8.32
CA LYS A 199 3.87 0.93 -9.76
C LYS A 199 3.75 2.30 -10.41
N LEU A 200 4.87 2.99 -10.56
CA LEU A 200 4.90 4.32 -11.16
C LEU A 200 5.58 4.26 -12.52
N PRO A 201 4.88 4.65 -13.60
CA PRO A 201 5.52 4.76 -14.89
C PRO A 201 6.47 5.97 -14.89
N ARG A 202 7.64 5.82 -15.52
CA ARG A 202 8.56 6.93 -15.87
C ARG A 202 9.20 7.65 -14.68
N ILE A 203 9.66 6.88 -13.70
CA ILE A 203 10.39 7.41 -12.54
C ILE A 203 11.81 6.87 -12.51
N ASN A 204 12.75 7.74 -12.12
CA ASN A 204 14.15 7.39 -11.91
C ASN A 204 14.51 7.33 -10.43
N LEU A 205 15.61 6.65 -10.14
CA LEU A 205 16.22 6.61 -8.83
C LEU A 205 16.56 8.04 -8.39
N GLY A 206 16.28 8.38 -7.13
CA GLY A 206 16.49 9.72 -6.59
C GLY A 206 15.45 10.76 -7.02
N ASP A 207 14.50 10.43 -7.91
CA ASP A 207 13.39 11.36 -8.16
C ASP A 207 12.59 11.57 -6.88
N PHE A 208 12.17 12.80 -6.65
CA PHE A 208 11.26 13.13 -5.56
C PHE A 208 10.05 13.91 -6.08
N GLY A 209 8.93 13.76 -5.39
CA GLY A 209 7.64 14.26 -5.84
C GLY A 209 6.53 13.99 -4.83
N TYR A 210 5.29 13.99 -5.30
CA TYR A 210 4.11 13.64 -4.50
C TYR A 210 3.06 12.93 -5.35
N TYR A 211 2.15 12.21 -4.71
CA TYR A 211 0.99 11.65 -5.39
C TYR A 211 -0.13 12.67 -5.50
N GLN A 212 -0.60 12.88 -6.71
CA GLN A 212 -1.86 13.54 -6.96
C GLN A 212 -2.92 12.48 -7.22
N PRO A 213 -3.93 12.32 -6.34
CA PRO A 213 -5.06 11.46 -6.65
C PRO A 213 -5.70 11.95 -7.96
N GLY A 214 -5.98 11.01 -8.87
CA GLY A 214 -6.64 11.29 -10.13
C GLY A 214 -7.93 12.09 -9.89
N SER A 215 -8.16 13.12 -10.69
CA SER A 215 -9.38 13.90 -10.62
C SER A 215 -10.52 13.15 -11.29
N ALA A 216 -10.99 12.05 -10.69
CA ALA A 216 -12.28 11.38 -10.93
C ALA A 216 -12.83 11.52 -12.36
N SER A 217 -12.06 11.14 -13.37
CA SER A 217 -12.58 10.95 -14.72
C SER A 217 -12.58 9.45 -14.98
N ASP A 218 -13.77 8.91 -15.27
CA ASP A 218 -14.17 7.49 -15.27
C ASP A 218 -13.31 6.48 -16.07
N ASP A 219 -12.18 6.89 -16.67
CA ASP A 219 -11.25 5.99 -17.34
C ASP A 219 -9.84 6.19 -16.76
N ASP A 220 -9.33 5.15 -16.08
CA ASP A 220 -7.95 5.03 -15.57
C ASP A 220 -7.52 6.07 -14.50
N ASP A 221 -8.24 6.07 -13.37
CA ASP A 221 -8.00 6.89 -12.16
C ASP A 221 -6.72 6.45 -11.37
N ALA A 222 -5.63 6.16 -12.07
CA ALA A 222 -4.34 5.87 -11.46
C ALA A 222 -3.77 7.17 -10.85
N ALA A 223 -3.48 7.16 -9.55
CA ALA A 223 -2.79 8.25 -8.88
C ALA A 223 -1.50 8.60 -9.65
N VAL A 224 -1.34 9.87 -10.03
CA VAL A 224 -0.20 10.32 -10.82
C VAL A 224 0.90 10.79 -9.88
N PHE A 225 2.12 10.26 -10.05
CA PHE A 225 3.29 10.83 -9.40
C PHE A 225 3.69 12.13 -10.09
N VAL A 226 3.57 13.24 -9.36
CA VAL A 226 4.03 14.54 -9.82
C VAL A 226 5.49 14.71 -9.41
N ARG A 227 6.39 14.51 -10.38
CA ARG A 227 7.84 14.71 -10.19
C ARG A 227 8.15 16.18 -9.96
N LEU A 228 8.83 16.48 -8.86
CA LEU A 228 9.30 17.82 -8.51
C LEU A 228 10.77 18.06 -8.89
N GLY A 229 11.59 17.01 -8.85
CA GLY A 229 13.01 17.08 -9.22
C GLY A 229 13.73 15.75 -9.01
N ASN A 230 15.06 15.77 -9.08
CA ASN A 230 15.91 14.64 -8.73
C ASN A 230 16.93 15.03 -7.65
N LEU A 231 17.16 14.14 -6.68
CA LEU A 231 18.09 14.37 -5.57
C LEU A 231 19.51 14.71 -6.04
N SER A 232 19.95 14.15 -7.17
CA SER A 232 21.25 14.49 -7.77
C SER A 232 21.41 15.96 -8.18
N GLU A 233 20.30 16.68 -8.34
CA GLU A 233 20.28 18.10 -8.69
C GLU A 233 20.37 19.00 -7.45
N LEU A 234 20.02 18.45 -6.28
CA LEU A 234 20.10 19.16 -4.99
C LEU A 234 21.46 19.00 -4.33
N LEU A 235 22.18 17.91 -4.65
CA LEU A 235 23.49 17.65 -4.07
C LEU A 235 24.54 18.67 -4.55
N PRO A 236 25.49 19.08 -3.68
CA PRO A 236 26.62 19.91 -4.10
C PRO A 236 27.37 19.27 -5.26
N SER A 237 27.85 20.08 -6.22
CA SER A 237 28.53 19.61 -7.43
C SER A 237 29.80 18.78 -7.18
N SER A 238 30.32 18.77 -5.94
CA SER A 238 31.43 17.93 -5.51
C SER A 238 31.06 16.46 -5.28
N VAL A 239 29.77 16.12 -5.22
CA VAL A 239 29.30 14.74 -5.05
C VAL A 239 29.13 14.11 -6.44
N SER A 240 30.08 13.25 -6.82
CA SER A 240 30.06 12.55 -8.11
C SER A 240 28.81 11.67 -8.27
N ALA A 241 28.26 11.57 -9.49
CA ALA A 241 27.16 10.65 -9.81
C ALA A 241 27.45 9.18 -9.47
N THR A 242 28.72 8.77 -9.48
CA THR A 242 29.16 7.42 -9.06
C THR A 242 29.03 7.19 -7.54
N ILE A 243 28.87 8.25 -6.76
CA ILE A 243 28.65 8.18 -5.31
C ILE A 243 27.15 8.07 -4.98
N ILE A 244 26.26 8.32 -5.94
CA ILE A 244 24.82 8.44 -5.64
C ILE A 244 24.13 7.07 -5.57
N TRP A 245 24.62 6.08 -6.32
CA TRP A 245 23.93 4.80 -6.50
C TRP A 245 24.81 3.61 -6.14
N GLU A 246 24.18 2.57 -5.63
CA GLU A 246 24.75 1.25 -5.43
C GLU A 246 24.00 0.24 -6.29
N TYR A 247 24.76 -0.58 -7.03
CA TYR A 247 24.22 -1.68 -7.82
C TYR A 247 24.51 -2.98 -7.10
N SER A 248 23.47 -3.70 -6.70
CA SER A 248 23.64 -5.04 -6.15
C SER A 248 23.68 -6.03 -7.31
N PRO A 249 24.75 -6.82 -7.47
CA PRO A 249 24.75 -7.87 -8.48
C PRO A 249 23.65 -8.90 -8.17
N PRO A 250 23.14 -9.59 -9.21
CA PRO A 250 22.11 -10.62 -9.02
C PRO A 250 22.58 -11.68 -8.02
N SER A 251 21.68 -12.06 -7.12
CA SER A 251 21.89 -13.11 -6.14
C SER A 251 22.24 -14.44 -6.84
N GLY A 252 23.39 -15.03 -6.51
CA GLY A 252 23.83 -16.34 -7.02
C GLY A 252 24.94 -16.33 -8.08
N THR A 253 25.28 -15.17 -8.67
CA THR A 253 26.48 -15.03 -9.51
C THR A 253 27.69 -14.72 -8.63
N GLN A 254 28.55 -15.72 -8.38
CA GLN A 254 29.91 -15.43 -7.90
C GLN A 254 30.58 -14.56 -8.95
N ALA A 255 31.03 -13.37 -8.56
CA ALA A 255 31.67 -12.39 -9.43
C ALA A 255 33.01 -12.93 -9.95
N HIS A 256 32.97 -13.82 -10.93
CA HIS A 256 34.13 -14.15 -11.74
C HIS A 256 34.33 -13.04 -12.77
N SER A 257 35.13 -12.06 -12.36
CA SER A 257 36.14 -11.33 -13.17
C SER A 257 35.83 -11.12 -14.67
N ASP A 258 35.59 -9.86 -15.01
CA ASP A 258 35.74 -9.17 -16.31
C ASP A 258 34.72 -9.37 -17.44
N SER A 259 33.84 -10.38 -17.40
CA SER A 259 32.70 -10.42 -18.34
C SER A 259 31.39 -10.44 -17.58
N ILE A 260 30.82 -9.26 -17.34
CA ILE A 260 29.41 -9.15 -16.92
C ILE A 260 28.59 -9.86 -17.99
N GLU A 261 28.05 -11.04 -17.68
CA GLU A 261 27.16 -11.77 -18.60
C GLU A 261 26.01 -10.84 -18.98
N ARG A 262 26.03 -10.40 -20.25
CA ARG A 262 25.08 -9.44 -20.83
C ARG A 262 23.74 -10.07 -21.17
N TYR A 263 23.57 -11.36 -20.92
CA TYR A 263 22.32 -12.05 -21.16
C TYR A 263 22.06 -13.17 -20.15
N LEU A 264 20.78 -13.46 -19.91
CA LEU A 264 20.33 -14.68 -19.22
C LEU A 264 20.06 -15.77 -20.23
N THR A 265 20.67 -16.95 -20.10
CA THR A 265 20.24 -18.11 -20.90
C THR A 265 19.28 -18.95 -20.09
N CYS A 266 18.04 -19.08 -20.55
CA CYS A 266 17.10 -20.04 -20.00
C CYS A 266 16.96 -21.24 -20.94
N LYS A 267 17.39 -22.42 -20.45
CA LYS A 267 17.20 -23.69 -21.14
C LYS A 267 15.94 -24.36 -20.63
N LEU A 268 14.87 -24.31 -21.41
CA LEU A 268 13.63 -25.00 -21.07
C LEU A 268 13.82 -26.51 -21.30
N PRO A 269 13.61 -27.36 -20.28
CA PRO A 269 13.77 -28.80 -20.45
C PRO A 269 12.71 -29.35 -21.39
N ARG A 270 13.07 -30.39 -22.15
CA ARG A 270 12.16 -31.14 -23.06
C ARG A 270 10.89 -31.65 -22.35
N SER A 271 10.97 -31.85 -21.04
CA SER A 271 9.85 -32.28 -20.21
C SER A 271 9.02 -31.07 -19.77
N ARG A 272 7.94 -30.77 -20.50
CA ARG A 272 6.92 -29.75 -20.16
C ARG A 272 6.06 -30.08 -18.94
N LYS A 273 6.53 -30.94 -18.02
CA LYS A 273 5.77 -31.43 -16.87
C LYS A 273 6.00 -30.64 -15.59
N THR A 274 7.00 -29.77 -15.57
CA THR A 274 7.37 -28.97 -14.41
C THR A 274 7.19 -27.51 -14.75
N HIS A 275 6.43 -26.78 -13.94
CA HIS A 275 6.44 -25.32 -13.97
C HIS A 275 7.84 -24.85 -13.57
N ILE A 276 8.52 -24.15 -14.47
CA ILE A 276 9.85 -23.62 -14.21
C ILE A 276 9.78 -22.11 -14.40
N THR A 277 10.15 -21.40 -13.35
CA THR A 277 10.33 -19.95 -13.36
C THR A 277 11.82 -19.68 -13.28
N HIS A 278 12.38 -19.12 -14.34
CA HIS A 278 13.70 -18.51 -14.31
C HIS A 278 13.52 -17.02 -14.10
N GLY A 279 14.04 -16.48 -13.01
CA GLY A 279 14.01 -15.06 -12.70
C GLY A 279 15.42 -14.52 -12.53
N ARG A 280 15.64 -13.27 -12.94
CA ARG A 280 16.79 -12.48 -12.49
C ARG A 280 16.29 -11.20 -11.88
N GLU A 281 16.86 -10.88 -10.74
CA GLU A 281 16.61 -9.65 -10.00
C GLU A 281 17.85 -8.76 -10.11
N SER A 282 17.61 -7.49 -10.41
CA SER A 282 18.56 -6.40 -10.38
C SER A 282 18.00 -5.35 -9.42
N SER A 283 18.85 -4.76 -8.59
CA SER A 283 18.44 -3.64 -7.75
C SER A 283 19.43 -2.50 -7.85
N LYS A 284 18.87 -1.29 -7.94
CA LYS A 284 19.61 -0.04 -7.88
C LYS A 284 19.09 0.71 -6.65
N SER A 285 20.00 1.12 -5.78
CA SER A 285 19.65 1.80 -4.53
C SER A 285 20.39 3.12 -4.41
N LEU A 286 19.75 4.13 -3.84
CA LEU A 286 20.45 5.32 -3.35
C LEU A 286 21.42 4.92 -2.24
N LYS A 287 22.65 5.46 -2.27
CA LYS A 287 23.56 5.33 -1.14
C LYS A 287 22.98 6.00 0.09
N GLN A 288 23.27 5.43 1.27
CA GLN A 288 22.72 5.91 2.53
C GLN A 288 23.01 7.40 2.79
N GLU A 289 24.19 7.89 2.42
CA GLU A 289 24.57 9.30 2.56
C GLU A 289 23.63 10.26 1.79
N CYS A 290 23.16 9.85 0.61
CA CYS A 290 22.20 10.63 -0.17
C CYS A 290 20.82 10.64 0.50
N VAL A 291 20.40 9.48 1.03
CA VAL A 291 19.15 9.37 1.79
C VAL A 291 19.21 10.24 3.06
N ASP A 292 20.34 10.24 3.76
CA ASP A 292 20.56 11.07 4.94
C ASP A 292 20.46 12.57 4.58
N TYR A 293 21.07 12.97 3.46
CA TYR A 293 20.97 14.34 2.93
C TYR A 293 19.53 14.72 2.62
N TRP A 294 18.76 13.85 1.96
CA TRP A 294 17.33 14.09 1.73
C TRP A 294 16.59 14.36 3.04
N TRP A 295 16.80 13.51 4.06
CA TRP A 295 16.14 13.68 5.35
C TRP A 295 16.57 14.95 6.09
N ASP A 296 17.81 15.38 5.94
CA ASP A 296 18.29 16.64 6.53
C ASP A 296 17.66 17.88 5.87
N ASN A 297 17.24 17.78 4.61
CA ASN A 297 16.74 18.91 3.81
C ASN A 297 15.24 18.82 3.46
N ILE A 298 14.53 17.77 3.89
CA ILE A 298 13.14 17.51 3.46
C ILE A 298 12.16 18.66 3.75
N PHE A 299 12.35 19.39 4.86
CA PHE A 299 11.51 20.55 5.20
C PHE A 299 11.77 21.75 4.30
N ASP A 300 13.04 22.01 3.96
CA ASP A 300 13.42 23.10 3.06
C ASP A 300 12.92 22.81 1.64
N ILE A 301 13.02 21.55 1.22
CA ILE A 301 12.45 21.07 -0.04
C ILE A 301 10.93 21.24 -0.03
N ALA A 302 10.24 20.78 1.02
CA ALA A 302 8.78 20.91 1.16
C ALA A 302 8.34 22.38 1.10
N SER A 303 9.04 23.25 1.81
CA SER A 303 8.82 24.70 1.79
C SER A 303 9.01 25.30 0.39
N THR A 304 10.09 24.94 -0.29
CA THR A 304 10.42 25.41 -1.65
C THR A 304 9.32 25.09 -2.65
N TYR A 305 8.70 23.91 -2.55
CA TYR A 305 7.64 23.47 -3.46
C TYR A 305 6.22 23.74 -2.93
N GLY A 306 6.07 24.39 -1.77
CA GLY A 306 4.76 24.66 -1.17
C GLY A 306 3.96 23.41 -0.83
N ARG A 307 4.64 22.34 -0.40
CA ARG A 307 4.05 21.03 -0.08
C ARG A 307 4.20 20.71 1.39
N ALA A 308 3.31 19.87 1.92
CA ALA A 308 3.52 19.32 3.25
C ALA A 308 4.56 18.19 3.19
N VAL A 309 5.38 18.06 4.22
CA VAL A 309 6.47 17.05 4.26
C VAL A 309 5.95 15.62 4.09
N HIS A 310 4.78 15.29 4.63
CA HIS A 310 4.17 13.97 4.49
C HIS A 310 3.60 13.67 3.11
N GLU A 311 3.51 14.69 2.24
CA GLU A 311 3.15 14.50 0.83
C GLU A 311 4.36 14.17 -0.04
N LEU A 312 5.57 14.45 0.45
CA LEU A 312 6.80 14.22 -0.30
C LEU A 312 7.23 12.76 -0.26
N ILE A 313 7.69 12.30 -1.41
CA ILE A 313 8.11 10.93 -1.67
C ILE A 313 9.46 10.97 -2.37
N LEU A 314 10.44 10.21 -1.87
CA LEU A 314 11.73 9.99 -2.51
C LEU A 314 11.80 8.56 -3.05
N VAL A 315 12.23 8.40 -4.30
CA VAL A 315 12.43 7.09 -4.92
C VAL A 315 13.81 6.57 -4.56
N ARG A 316 13.85 5.60 -3.64
CA ARG A 316 15.10 5.13 -3.02
C ARG A 316 15.69 3.91 -3.67
N ASP A 317 14.86 2.91 -3.97
CA ASP A 317 15.31 1.70 -4.66
C ASP A 317 14.45 1.47 -5.90
N ILE A 318 15.08 1.01 -6.97
CA ILE A 318 14.41 0.43 -8.11
C ILE A 318 14.80 -1.04 -8.15
N TYR A 319 13.81 -1.91 -8.01
CA TYR A 319 13.92 -3.34 -8.21
C TYR A 319 13.43 -3.65 -9.61
N GLU A 320 14.24 -4.33 -10.39
CA GLU A 320 13.98 -4.72 -11.76
C GLU A 320 14.05 -6.24 -11.81
N TRP A 321 13.00 -6.91 -12.27
CA TRP A 321 13.07 -8.35 -12.50
C TRP A 321 12.55 -8.73 -13.88
N ALA A 322 13.21 -9.72 -14.45
CA ALA A 322 12.79 -10.38 -15.68
C ALA A 322 12.53 -11.84 -15.35
N THR A 323 11.36 -12.34 -15.70
CA THR A 323 10.96 -13.72 -15.48
C THR A 323 10.59 -14.40 -16.78
N ALA A 324 11.06 -15.63 -16.95
CA ALA A 324 10.62 -16.55 -17.97
C ALA A 324 9.92 -17.73 -17.26
N GLU A 325 8.61 -17.82 -17.44
CA GLU A 325 7.77 -18.87 -16.85
C GLU A 325 7.28 -19.81 -17.95
N ALA A 326 7.75 -21.06 -17.92
CA ALA A 326 7.19 -22.10 -18.77
C ALA A 326 6.00 -22.76 -18.07
N VAL A 327 4.81 -22.57 -18.64
CA VAL A 327 3.59 -23.22 -18.15
C VAL A 327 3.58 -24.65 -18.68
N GLY A 328 3.90 -25.61 -17.82
CA GLY A 328 3.84 -27.02 -18.15
C GLY A 328 2.41 -27.48 -18.47
N SER A 329 2.27 -28.46 -19.36
CA SER A 329 0.97 -29.14 -19.57
C SER A 329 0.62 -29.91 -18.30
N CYS A 330 -0.60 -29.70 -17.77
CA CYS A 330 -1.09 -30.47 -16.63
C CYS A 330 -1.09 -31.96 -16.98
N ASN A 331 -0.16 -32.72 -16.39
CA ASN A 331 0.10 -34.09 -16.80
C ASN A 331 -0.80 -35.12 -16.10
N THR A 332 -1.86 -34.66 -15.43
CA THR A 332 -2.81 -35.52 -14.75
C THR A 332 -3.94 -35.88 -15.70
N HIS A 333 -4.14 -37.17 -15.93
CA HIS A 333 -5.42 -37.70 -16.42
C HIS A 333 -6.60 -37.37 -15.48
N HIS A 334 -6.34 -36.79 -14.31
CA HIS A 334 -7.34 -35.98 -13.63
C HIS A 334 -7.53 -34.69 -14.40
N TRP A 335 -8.65 -34.65 -15.14
CA TRP A 335 -9.41 -33.44 -15.45
C TRP A 335 -8.96 -32.28 -14.55
N CYS A 336 -8.34 -31.25 -15.13
CA CYS A 336 -8.42 -29.90 -14.58
C CYS A 336 -9.88 -29.45 -14.70
N GLY A 337 -10.76 -30.09 -13.92
CA GLY A 337 -12.10 -29.62 -13.73
C GLY A 337 -12.06 -28.26 -13.02
N PRO A 338 -13.14 -27.47 -13.07
CA PRO A 338 -13.21 -26.10 -12.54
C PRO A 338 -12.99 -25.93 -11.01
N SER A 339 -12.42 -26.91 -10.30
CA SER A 339 -12.49 -26.98 -8.85
C SER A 339 -11.13 -27.05 -8.14
N THR A 340 -10.88 -25.98 -7.38
CA THR A 340 -10.53 -25.96 -5.94
C THR A 340 -9.14 -25.55 -5.44
N HIS A 341 -8.09 -25.37 -6.25
CA HIS A 341 -6.87 -24.70 -5.75
C HIS A 341 -6.16 -23.84 -6.81
N MET A 342 -6.94 -23.09 -7.60
CA MET A 342 -6.39 -22.02 -8.43
C MET A 342 -6.10 -20.81 -7.55
N ARG A 343 -4.86 -20.29 -7.63
CA ARG A 343 -4.59 -18.90 -7.24
C ARG A 343 -5.34 -18.01 -8.25
N PRO A 344 -6.27 -17.14 -7.81
CA PRO A 344 -7.11 -16.35 -8.70
C PRO A 344 -6.34 -15.39 -9.62
N ASP A 345 -5.14 -14.98 -9.23
CA ASP A 345 -4.41 -13.90 -9.92
C ASP A 345 -3.70 -14.33 -11.22
N ILE A 346 -3.78 -15.61 -11.60
CA ILE A 346 -3.14 -16.13 -12.81
C ILE A 346 -4.14 -17.05 -13.52
N GLU A 347 -5.20 -16.48 -14.11
CA GLU A 347 -5.95 -17.13 -15.18
C GLU A 347 -5.07 -17.24 -16.44
N LYS A 348 -4.01 -18.05 -16.39
CA LYS A 348 -3.36 -18.53 -17.61
C LYS A 348 -4.09 -19.83 -17.98
N PRO A 349 -4.97 -19.83 -19.00
CA PRO A 349 -5.68 -21.04 -19.39
C PRO A 349 -4.66 -22.14 -19.64
N CYS A 350 -4.86 -23.31 -19.02
CA CYS A 350 -4.16 -24.52 -19.42
C CYS A 350 -4.43 -24.70 -20.91
N LEU A 351 -3.46 -24.33 -21.75
CA LEU A 351 -3.59 -24.50 -23.20
C LEU A 351 -3.83 -25.99 -23.42
N GLU A 352 -5.04 -26.36 -23.85
CA GLU A 352 -5.36 -27.71 -24.29
C GLU A 352 -4.46 -28.01 -25.49
N TYR A 353 -3.30 -28.58 -25.19
CA TYR A 353 -2.21 -28.73 -26.13
C TYR A 353 -2.45 -29.99 -26.96
N LYS A 354 -3.49 -29.96 -27.79
CA LYS A 354 -3.69 -30.97 -28.82
C LYS A 354 -2.98 -30.50 -30.09
N ASP A 355 -1.94 -31.24 -30.46
CA ASP A 355 -1.30 -31.26 -31.77
C ASP A 355 -0.27 -30.17 -32.14
N VAL A 356 0.22 -29.34 -31.22
CA VAL A 356 1.38 -28.48 -31.54
C VAL A 356 2.67 -29.32 -31.39
N PRO A 357 3.50 -29.44 -32.45
CA PRO A 357 4.77 -30.17 -32.41
C PRO A 357 5.63 -29.72 -31.24
N ASP A 358 6.32 -30.66 -30.58
CA ASP A 358 7.32 -30.34 -29.55
C ASP A 358 8.39 -29.43 -30.17
N PRO A 359 8.48 -28.14 -29.78
CA PRO A 359 9.41 -27.20 -30.39
C PRO A 359 10.87 -27.48 -29.99
N GLY A 360 11.12 -28.51 -29.18
CA GLY A 360 12.44 -28.77 -28.64
C GLY A 360 12.84 -27.74 -27.57
N PRO A 361 14.09 -27.80 -27.07
CA PRO A 361 14.59 -26.78 -26.16
C PRO A 361 14.60 -25.42 -26.87
N ILE A 362 13.98 -24.44 -26.25
CA ILE A 362 14.04 -23.04 -26.69
C ILE A 362 15.01 -22.34 -25.74
N ASP A 363 16.04 -21.73 -26.33
CA ASP A 363 16.91 -20.81 -25.62
C ASP A 363 16.30 -19.40 -25.73
N VAL A 364 16.06 -18.78 -24.57
CA VAL A 364 15.69 -17.35 -24.50
C VAL A 364 16.78 -16.58 -23.79
N TYR A 365 17.00 -15.36 -24.28
CA TYR A 365 18.06 -14.45 -23.86
C TYR A 365 17.46 -13.14 -23.36
N PHE A 366 17.75 -12.73 -22.12
CA PHE A 366 17.38 -11.39 -21.63
C PHE A 366 18.57 -10.45 -21.76
N HIS A 367 18.53 -9.50 -22.69
CA HIS A 367 19.59 -8.52 -22.94
C HIS A 367 19.40 -7.26 -22.12
N PHE A 368 20.47 -6.74 -21.52
CA PHE A 368 20.44 -5.49 -20.74
C PHE A 368 20.62 -4.27 -21.64
N ASN A 369 19.73 -3.29 -21.49
CA ASN A 369 19.84 -1.96 -22.11
C ASN A 369 20.52 -0.97 -21.16
N ILE A 370 21.61 -1.37 -20.50
CA ILE A 370 22.35 -0.48 -19.60
C ILE A 370 23.54 0.08 -20.38
N PRO A 371 23.56 1.37 -20.74
CA PRO A 371 24.82 2.01 -21.10
C PRO A 371 25.66 2.02 -19.84
N GLN A 372 26.79 1.31 -19.86
CA GLN A 372 27.67 1.07 -18.71
C GLN A 372 28.24 2.38 -18.11
N GLU A 373 28.07 3.50 -18.80
CA GLU A 373 28.70 4.79 -18.46
C GLU A 373 27.74 5.99 -18.43
N SER A 374 26.50 5.84 -18.92
CA SER A 374 25.52 6.93 -18.88
C SER A 374 24.25 6.43 -18.23
N LEU A 375 24.07 6.78 -16.96
CA LEU A 375 22.77 6.77 -16.29
C LEU A 375 21.88 7.71 -17.09
N PRO A 376 20.98 7.23 -17.95
CA PRO A 376 20.20 8.12 -18.76
C PRO A 376 19.18 8.72 -17.80
N ARG A 377 19.29 10.01 -17.52
CA ARG A 377 18.30 10.77 -16.72
C ARG A 377 16.88 10.67 -17.30
N GLU A 378 16.73 10.16 -18.53
CA GLU A 378 15.48 10.19 -19.30
C GLU A 378 15.26 8.97 -20.20
N SER A 379 15.97 7.85 -20.02
CA SER A 379 15.72 6.69 -20.88
C SER A 379 14.32 6.15 -20.62
N ARG A 380 13.44 6.34 -21.61
CA ARG A 380 12.12 5.70 -21.70
C ARG A 380 12.23 4.22 -22.08
N GLU A 381 13.45 3.72 -22.24
CA GLU A 381 13.70 2.36 -22.68
C GLU A 381 13.60 1.40 -21.49
N PRO A 382 12.97 0.23 -21.68
CA PRO A 382 12.99 -0.82 -20.67
C PRO A 382 14.45 -1.18 -20.36
N TRP A 383 14.74 -1.50 -19.10
CA TRP A 383 16.10 -1.81 -18.60
C TRP A 383 16.75 -3.03 -19.28
N GLY A 384 15.95 -3.79 -20.03
CA GLY A 384 16.37 -4.85 -20.92
C GLY A 384 15.20 -5.37 -21.75
N TYR A 385 15.43 -6.41 -22.54
CA TYR A 385 14.42 -7.05 -23.37
C TYR A 385 14.73 -8.54 -23.58
N TRP A 386 13.69 -9.32 -23.83
CA TRP A 386 13.82 -10.73 -24.21
C TRP A 386 14.11 -10.85 -25.71
N SER A 387 14.98 -11.80 -26.08
CA SER A 387 15.37 -12.18 -27.43
C SER A 387 15.49 -13.70 -27.57
N LEU A 388 15.32 -14.21 -28.79
CA LEU A 388 15.70 -15.57 -29.17
C LEU A 388 17.16 -15.65 -29.65
N GLU A 389 17.76 -14.49 -29.92
CA GLU A 389 19.14 -14.40 -30.39
C GLU A 389 20.09 -14.18 -29.21
N PRO A 390 21.24 -14.89 -29.18
CA PRO A 390 22.25 -14.72 -28.14
C PRO A 390 22.98 -13.38 -28.23
N GLU A 391 22.92 -12.71 -29.39
CA GLU A 391 23.48 -11.38 -29.59
C GLU A 391 22.37 -10.32 -29.40
N PRO A 392 22.68 -9.18 -28.74
CA PRO A 392 21.73 -8.09 -28.62
C PRO A 392 21.46 -7.48 -29.99
N SER A 393 20.21 -7.54 -30.44
CA SER A 393 19.77 -6.90 -31.69
C SER A 393 19.44 -5.41 -31.47
N PRO A 394 19.92 -4.50 -32.33
CA PRO A 394 19.51 -3.10 -32.31
C PRO A 394 18.02 -2.98 -32.67
N GLY A 395 17.28 -2.19 -31.88
CA GLY A 395 15.81 -2.17 -31.85
C GLY A 395 15.10 -1.74 -33.15
N PRO A 396 13.75 -1.87 -33.21
CA PRO A 396 12.82 -2.04 -32.07
C PRO A 396 12.76 -3.48 -31.51
N TRP A 397 12.71 -3.61 -30.18
CA TRP A 397 12.68 -4.91 -29.51
C TRP A 397 11.31 -5.60 -29.67
N PRO A 398 11.28 -6.88 -30.06
CA PRO A 398 10.02 -7.59 -30.22
C PRO A 398 9.36 -7.86 -28.86
N LYS A 399 8.05 -7.63 -28.75
CA LYS A 399 7.26 -8.33 -27.74
C LYS A 399 7.21 -9.80 -28.14
N ILE A 400 8.05 -10.62 -27.52
CA ILE A 400 8.10 -12.05 -27.81
C ILE A 400 6.94 -12.73 -27.11
N SER A 401 5.97 -13.21 -27.89
CA SER A 401 4.94 -14.13 -27.42
C SER A 401 5.28 -15.52 -27.91
N MET A 402 5.39 -16.48 -27.00
CA MET A 402 5.62 -17.88 -27.34
C MET A 402 4.58 -18.76 -26.66
N PRO A 403 3.96 -19.72 -27.38
CA PRO A 403 2.99 -20.63 -26.79
C PRO A 403 3.59 -21.41 -25.60
N GLY A 404 2.96 -21.30 -24.43
CA GLY A 404 3.40 -21.98 -23.21
C GLY A 404 4.58 -21.33 -22.49
N LEU A 405 5.08 -20.19 -22.96
CA LEU A 405 6.11 -19.40 -22.28
C LEU A 405 5.60 -17.99 -22.02
N SER A 406 5.55 -17.62 -20.74
CA SER A 406 5.27 -16.26 -20.31
C SER A 406 6.60 -15.58 -20.02
N LEU A 407 6.93 -14.58 -20.83
CA LEU A 407 8.06 -13.70 -20.59
C LEU A 407 7.52 -12.42 -19.99
N ASP A 408 7.92 -12.11 -18.77
CA ASP A 408 7.49 -10.92 -18.05
C ASP A 408 8.70 -10.09 -17.62
N GLN A 409 8.44 -8.80 -17.48
CA GLN A 409 9.39 -7.81 -17.01
C GLN A 409 8.60 -6.78 -16.23
N ASP A 410 8.93 -6.64 -14.96
CA ASP A 410 8.28 -5.67 -14.10
C ASP A 410 9.36 -4.95 -13.28
N SER A 411 8.97 -3.79 -12.78
CA SER A 411 9.81 -2.93 -11.97
C SER A 411 9.02 -2.48 -10.76
N LEU A 412 9.63 -2.64 -9.59
CA LEU A 412 9.06 -2.22 -8.33
C LEU A 412 9.90 -1.12 -7.74
N LEU A 413 9.24 -0.03 -7.39
CA LEU A 413 9.88 1.07 -6.71
C LEU A 413 9.73 0.87 -5.22
N ARG A 414 10.83 1.08 -4.49
CA ARG A 414 10.76 1.36 -3.07
C ARG A 414 10.95 2.84 -2.86
N CYS A 415 9.93 3.46 -2.30
CA CYS A 415 9.96 4.86 -1.97
C CYS A 415 10.01 5.10 -0.47
N GLU A 416 10.47 6.29 -0.12
CA GLU A 416 10.62 6.81 1.22
C GLU A 416 9.62 7.96 1.38
N GLN A 417 8.68 7.83 2.30
CA GLN A 417 7.65 8.82 2.59
C GLN A 417 7.35 8.82 4.09
N LEU A 418 7.04 9.99 4.63
CA LEU A 418 6.52 10.12 5.99
C LEU A 418 5.00 10.14 5.96
N THR A 419 4.37 9.45 6.89
CA THR A 419 2.98 9.71 7.25
C THR A 419 2.85 11.10 7.88
N ARG A 420 1.62 11.63 7.94
CA ARG A 420 1.36 12.92 8.59
C ARG A 420 1.87 12.97 10.03
N LEU A 421 1.61 11.92 10.80
CA LEU A 421 2.06 11.80 12.19
C LEU A 421 3.59 11.80 12.28
N GLU A 422 4.26 11.07 11.38
CA GLU A 422 5.72 11.02 11.34
C GLU A 422 6.35 12.35 10.96
N ALA A 423 5.77 13.07 10.00
CA ALA A 423 6.23 14.40 9.64
C ALA A 423 6.14 15.37 10.83
N ASP A 424 5.03 15.35 11.58
CA ASP A 424 4.85 16.17 12.78
C ASP A 424 5.89 15.80 13.86
N LEU A 425 6.12 14.51 14.08
CA LEU A 425 7.13 14.02 15.04
C LEU A 425 8.55 14.37 14.61
N PHE A 426 8.87 14.22 13.33
CA PHE A 426 10.18 14.52 12.78
C PHE A 426 10.49 16.01 12.88
N SER A 427 9.48 16.87 12.63
CA SER A 427 9.59 18.31 12.82
C SER A 427 9.94 18.64 14.26
N HIS A 428 9.21 18.04 15.21
CA HIS A 428 9.44 18.28 16.62
C HIS A 428 10.85 17.85 17.07
N LEU A 429 11.30 16.65 16.67
CA LEU A 429 12.63 16.15 17.01
C LEU A 429 13.74 17.03 16.42
N ARG A 430 13.56 17.55 15.22
CA ARG A 430 14.50 18.50 14.61
C ARG A 430 14.53 19.81 15.39
N ASP A 431 13.38 20.38 15.71
CA ASP A 431 13.30 21.63 16.47
C ASP A 431 13.97 21.50 17.85
N MET A 432 13.80 20.34 18.51
CA MET A 432 14.52 20.02 19.75
C MET A 432 16.04 19.98 19.55
N GLN A 433 16.52 19.31 18.50
CA GLN A 433 17.94 19.23 18.20
C GLN A 433 18.55 20.61 17.89
N GLU A 434 17.82 21.49 17.23
CA GLU A 434 18.22 22.87 16.97
C GLU A 434 18.30 23.69 18.27
N GLN A 435 17.31 23.54 19.16
CA GLN A 435 17.34 24.16 20.48
C GLN A 435 18.55 23.71 21.31
N GLU A 436 18.86 22.42 21.31
CA GLU A 436 20.05 21.88 21.99
C GLU A 436 21.36 22.43 21.41
N ARG A 437 21.46 22.55 20.07
CA ARG A 437 22.62 23.17 19.42
C ARG A 437 22.79 24.64 19.83
N CYS A 438 21.70 25.41 19.83
CA CYS A 438 21.70 26.80 20.25
C CYS A 438 22.04 26.97 21.74
N ALA A 439 21.57 26.06 22.59
CA ALA A 439 21.85 26.08 24.03
C ALA A 439 23.31 25.69 24.33
N GLY A 440 23.87 24.69 23.65
CA GLY A 440 25.25 24.24 23.83
C GLY A 440 26.28 25.31 23.46
N ASP A 441 25.99 26.15 22.48
CA ASP A 441 26.91 27.22 22.03
C ASP A 441 26.92 28.44 23.00
N SER A 442 25.89 28.56 23.85
CA SER A 442 25.81 29.63 24.85
C SER A 442 26.66 29.38 26.12
N GLY A 443 27.23 28.17 26.28
CA GLY A 443 27.92 27.74 27.51
C GLY A 443 29.45 27.81 27.50
N VAL A 444 30.12 28.14 26.38
CA VAL A 444 31.60 27.99 26.25
C VAL A 444 32.31 29.27 25.74
N ARG A 445 31.82 30.48 26.08
CA ARG A 445 32.54 31.74 25.75
C ARG A 445 32.68 32.76 26.91
N PHE A 446 32.69 32.31 28.17
CA PHE A 446 32.91 33.20 29.32
C PHE A 446 34.05 32.74 30.25
N ALA A 447 35.17 32.25 29.70
CA ALA A 447 36.36 31.92 30.50
C ALA A 447 37.72 32.24 29.85
N GLU A 448 37.78 33.18 28.89
CA GLU A 448 39.05 33.73 28.38
C GLU A 448 38.95 35.26 28.21
N MET A 449 38.70 35.97 29.30
CA MET A 449 39.12 37.37 29.46
C MET A 449 39.36 37.62 30.96
N GLY A 450 40.61 37.46 31.37
CA GLY A 450 41.04 37.75 32.74
C GLY A 450 42.36 37.09 33.08
N ASP A 451 43.45 37.53 32.44
CA ASP A 451 44.74 37.86 33.08
C ASP A 451 45.81 38.12 32.00
N CYS A 452 45.89 39.39 31.57
CA CYS A 452 47.10 40.07 31.09
C CYS A 452 47.02 41.54 31.50
#